data_AF-A0A7S1CUI6-F1
#
_entry.id   AF-A0A7S1CUI6-F1
#
_cell.length_a   1.000
_cell.length_b   1.000
_cell.length_c   1.000
_cell.angle_alpha   90.00
_cell.angle_beta   90.00
_cell.angle_gamma   90.00
#
_symmetry.space_group_name_H-M   'P 1'
#
loop_
_entity.id
_entity.type
_entity.pdbx_description
1 polymer ?
#
loop_
_entity_poly.entity_id
_entity_poly.type
_entity_poly.pdbx_seq_one_letter_code
_entity_poly.pdbx_strand_id
1 'polypeptide(L)'
;RVLASMDLLGDITPSVKIQASVSYPLIRAAIQCMTVHAVPELKPKAVSLISSLYTSYPDLRENILDDTFGTLIPYLGVGRKCRRDVPLPSEAGTMESVNVMTALLVQLVQGCAIMPLNSSPEAIRSAYAACISTADDFWARCMGCIGSARAMRMESDADFVCVMVGMVQDLLQISCSKYWPSASTILIRLVTNLNSCMGLLSPDPVVRQFCVDVLGKILSAVHKDSARLATSADRLDDVVSEVGNENISEAAVELVLKILQSSDASSAASARLFLCLRTLCEDLGKFEASSQNLDDLHDHASELLAAANDTLSSYAATSCENTLSQEDVTLVMKVTVHQQFLTAAPAMLSWLLEIIDSKKQ
;
A
#
# COMPACT_ATOMS: atom_id res chain seq x y z
N ARG A 1 -19.48 7.23 -22.49
CA ARG A 1 -20.70 6.67 -21.87
C ARG A 1 -20.34 5.62 -20.82
N VAL A 2 -19.67 4.52 -21.18
CA VAL A 2 -19.21 3.50 -20.20
C VAL A 2 -18.34 4.08 -19.08
N LEU A 3 -17.37 4.94 -19.41
CA LEU A 3 -16.51 5.60 -18.41
C LEU A 3 -17.34 6.40 -17.37
N ALA A 4 -18.24 7.28 -17.83
CA ALA A 4 -19.10 8.08 -16.95
C ALA A 4 -20.08 7.23 -16.12
N SER A 5 -20.56 6.11 -16.66
CA SER A 5 -21.40 5.16 -15.90
C SER A 5 -20.60 4.46 -14.80
N MET A 6 -19.33 4.14 -15.02
CA MET A 6 -18.47 3.52 -14.01
C MET A 6 -18.09 4.49 -12.88
N ASP A 7 -17.82 5.75 -13.22
CA ASP A 7 -17.59 6.80 -12.20
C ASP A 7 -18.83 6.96 -11.32
N LEU A 8 -20.01 7.10 -11.95
CA LEU A 8 -21.26 7.24 -11.23
C LEU A 8 -21.55 6.03 -10.33
N LEU A 9 -21.26 4.80 -10.80
CA LEU A 9 -21.41 3.61 -9.98
C LEU A 9 -20.39 3.58 -8.83
N GLY A 10 -19.16 4.05 -9.05
CA GLY A 10 -18.14 4.20 -8.02
C GLY A 10 -18.58 5.15 -6.91
N ASP A 11 -19.23 6.27 -7.27
CA ASP A 11 -19.72 7.29 -6.34
C ASP A 11 -20.99 6.86 -5.59
N ILE A 12 -21.87 6.09 -6.26
CA ILE A 12 -23.14 5.63 -5.66
C ILE A 12 -22.91 4.43 -4.72
N THR A 13 -21.92 3.59 -4.98
CA THR A 13 -21.68 2.35 -4.23
C THR A 13 -21.53 2.55 -2.72
N PRO A 14 -20.78 3.57 -2.23
CA PRO A 14 -20.69 3.86 -0.79
C PRO A 14 -22.01 4.36 -0.17
N SER A 15 -22.88 4.98 -0.97
CA SER A 15 -24.10 5.65 -0.50
C SER A 15 -25.34 4.74 -0.54
N VAL A 16 -25.34 3.70 -1.37
CA VAL A 16 -26.53 2.85 -1.60
C VAL A 16 -26.17 1.38 -1.40
N LYS A 17 -26.92 0.69 -0.53
CA LYS A 17 -26.83 -0.76 -0.38
C LYS A 17 -27.35 -1.45 -1.64
N ILE A 18 -26.43 -2.02 -2.40
CA ILE A 18 -26.66 -2.84 -3.58
C ILE A 18 -26.98 -4.27 -3.12
N GLN A 19 -28.00 -4.87 -3.71
CA GLN A 19 -28.37 -6.26 -3.43
C GLN A 19 -27.27 -7.22 -3.94
N ALA A 20 -27.03 -8.31 -3.19
CA ALA A 20 -26.00 -9.30 -3.50
C ALA A 20 -26.12 -9.93 -4.91
N SER A 21 -27.34 -9.98 -5.48
CA SER A 21 -27.59 -10.47 -6.84
C SER A 21 -27.00 -9.59 -7.94
N VAL A 22 -26.77 -8.30 -7.65
CA VAL A 22 -26.23 -7.31 -8.60
C VAL A 22 -24.74 -7.04 -8.33
N SER A 23 -24.29 -7.19 -7.07
CA SER A 23 -22.91 -6.93 -6.69
C SER A 23 -21.91 -7.87 -7.38
N TYR A 24 -22.21 -9.17 -7.48
CA TYR A 24 -21.28 -10.14 -8.06
C TYR A 24 -21.08 -9.99 -9.58
N PRO A 25 -22.15 -9.84 -10.41
CA PRO A 25 -21.99 -9.49 -11.82
C PRO A 25 -21.24 -8.18 -12.04
N LEU A 26 -21.45 -7.18 -11.17
CA LEU A 26 -20.76 -5.89 -11.24
C LEU A 26 -19.26 -6.04 -10.96
N ILE A 27 -18.87 -6.81 -9.93
CA ILE A 27 -17.48 -7.14 -9.62
C ILE A 27 -16.81 -7.80 -10.83
N ARG A 28 -17.43 -8.84 -11.39
CA ARG A 28 -16.89 -9.54 -12.57
C ARG A 28 -16.74 -8.62 -13.77
N ALA A 29 -17.74 -7.77 -14.03
CA ALA A 29 -17.69 -6.80 -15.12
C ALA A 29 -16.54 -5.79 -14.91
N ALA A 30 -16.37 -5.27 -13.70
CA ALA A 30 -15.27 -4.36 -13.37
C ALA A 30 -13.89 -5.04 -13.54
N ILE A 31 -13.75 -6.30 -13.11
CA ILE A 31 -12.52 -7.08 -13.31
C ILE A 31 -12.23 -7.29 -14.79
N GLN A 32 -13.24 -7.61 -15.59
CA GLN A 32 -13.09 -7.72 -17.04
C GLN A 32 -12.74 -6.37 -17.70
N CYS A 33 -13.27 -5.25 -17.21
CA CYS A 33 -12.90 -3.93 -17.72
C CYS A 33 -11.40 -3.63 -17.54
N MET A 34 -10.77 -4.16 -16.49
CA MET A 34 -9.31 -4.04 -16.29
C MET A 34 -8.49 -4.81 -17.32
N THR A 35 -9.06 -5.83 -17.97
CA THR A 35 -8.40 -6.63 -19.02
C THR A 35 -8.63 -6.09 -20.44
N VAL A 36 -9.31 -4.96 -20.59
CA VAL A 36 -9.53 -4.35 -21.90
C VAL A 36 -8.33 -3.49 -22.30
N HIS A 37 -7.69 -3.83 -23.43
CA HIS A 37 -6.55 -3.06 -23.96
C HIS A 37 -6.95 -1.78 -24.71
N ALA A 38 -8.17 -1.73 -25.27
CA ALA A 38 -8.58 -0.68 -26.19
C ALA A 38 -8.77 0.69 -25.53
N VAL A 39 -8.97 0.73 -24.20
CA VAL A 39 -9.30 1.96 -23.46
C VAL A 39 -8.51 1.98 -22.14
N PRO A 40 -7.29 2.54 -22.09
CA PRO A 40 -6.46 2.55 -20.87
C PRO A 40 -7.09 3.36 -19.73
N GLU A 41 -7.85 4.42 -20.06
CA GLU A 41 -8.60 5.26 -19.11
C GLU A 41 -9.68 4.49 -18.33
N LEU A 42 -10.10 3.34 -18.83
CA LEU A 42 -11.09 2.47 -18.19
C LEU A 42 -10.53 1.79 -16.93
N LYS A 43 -9.22 1.47 -16.95
CA LYS A 43 -8.55 0.72 -15.89
C LYS A 43 -8.56 1.44 -14.53
N PRO A 44 -8.14 2.71 -14.41
CA PRO A 44 -8.20 3.41 -13.12
C PRO A 44 -9.63 3.58 -12.59
N LYS A 45 -10.63 3.74 -13.48
CA LYS A 45 -12.05 3.81 -13.08
C LYS A 45 -12.58 2.47 -12.57
N ALA A 46 -12.18 1.38 -13.22
CA ALA A 46 -12.50 0.02 -12.76
C ALA A 46 -11.86 -0.29 -11.40
N VAL A 47 -10.60 0.13 -11.19
CA VAL A 47 -9.92 0.00 -9.90
C VAL A 47 -10.67 0.75 -8.80
N SER A 48 -11.08 2.00 -9.06
CA SER A 48 -11.85 2.80 -8.09
C SER A 48 -13.18 2.12 -7.73
N LEU A 49 -13.93 1.65 -8.73
CA LEU A 49 -15.19 0.92 -8.49
C LEU A 49 -14.99 -0.35 -7.64
N ILE A 50 -13.97 -1.16 -7.92
CA ILE A 50 -13.69 -2.37 -7.13
C ILE A 50 -13.28 -2.01 -5.71
N SER A 51 -12.48 -0.96 -5.53
CA SER A 51 -12.13 -0.46 -4.20
C SER A 51 -13.38 -0.03 -3.42
N SER A 52 -14.29 0.72 -4.02
CA SER A 52 -15.57 1.09 -3.38
C SER A 52 -16.44 -0.13 -3.02
N LEU A 53 -16.44 -1.17 -3.86
CA LEU A 53 -17.17 -2.42 -3.58
C LEU A 53 -16.50 -3.23 -2.46
N TYR A 54 -15.18 -3.32 -2.46
CA TYR A 54 -14.40 -4.06 -1.46
C TYR A 54 -14.53 -3.46 -0.05
N THR A 55 -14.61 -2.14 0.02
CA THR A 55 -14.80 -1.39 1.27
C THR A 55 -16.24 -1.53 1.78
N SER A 56 -17.23 -1.45 0.90
CA SER A 56 -18.65 -1.50 1.25
C SER A 56 -19.17 -2.90 1.61
N TYR A 57 -18.55 -3.97 1.09
CA TYR A 57 -19.00 -5.36 1.27
C TYR A 57 -17.89 -6.30 1.78
N PRO A 58 -17.68 -6.39 3.11
CA PRO A 58 -16.69 -7.27 3.72
C PRO A 58 -16.85 -8.75 3.34
N ASP A 59 -18.10 -9.22 3.24
CA ASP A 59 -18.42 -10.62 2.92
C ASP A 59 -17.97 -11.04 1.50
N LEU A 60 -17.73 -10.07 0.62
CA LEU A 60 -17.33 -10.31 -0.77
C LEU A 60 -15.81 -10.19 -0.99
N ARG A 61 -15.04 -9.83 0.04
CA ARG A 61 -13.60 -9.55 -0.10
C ARG A 61 -12.80 -10.75 -0.61
N GLU A 62 -13.05 -11.93 -0.06
CA GLU A 62 -12.39 -13.16 -0.50
C GLU A 62 -12.73 -13.48 -1.96
N ASN A 63 -14.01 -13.37 -2.33
CA ASN A 63 -14.46 -13.61 -3.70
C ASN A 63 -13.85 -12.60 -4.70
N ILE A 64 -13.73 -11.32 -4.30
CA ILE A 64 -13.09 -10.28 -5.12
C ILE A 64 -11.62 -10.62 -5.34
N LEU A 65 -10.91 -11.04 -4.29
CA LEU A 65 -9.52 -11.48 -4.43
C LEU A 65 -9.43 -12.70 -5.34
N ASP A 66 -10.21 -13.75 -5.11
CA ASP A 66 -10.14 -14.99 -5.89
C ASP A 66 -10.46 -14.76 -7.39
N ASP A 67 -11.50 -13.96 -7.70
CA ASP A 67 -11.82 -13.60 -9.09
C ASP A 67 -10.73 -12.74 -9.75
N THR A 68 -10.07 -11.88 -8.96
CA THR A 68 -8.92 -11.07 -9.42
C THR A 68 -7.73 -11.96 -9.72
N PHE A 69 -7.40 -12.92 -8.85
CA PHE A 69 -6.33 -13.89 -9.10
C PHE A 69 -6.62 -14.75 -10.33
N GLY A 70 -7.85 -15.25 -10.50
CA GLY A 70 -8.23 -16.13 -11.61
C GLY A 70 -8.36 -15.44 -12.97
N THR A 71 -8.60 -14.12 -13.00
CA THR A 71 -8.91 -13.37 -14.23
C THR A 71 -7.86 -12.31 -14.58
N LEU A 72 -7.35 -11.57 -13.60
CA LEU A 72 -6.45 -10.45 -13.84
C LEU A 72 -4.98 -10.88 -13.93
N ILE A 73 -4.49 -11.72 -13.00
CA ILE A 73 -3.09 -12.18 -13.00
C ILE A 73 -2.66 -12.84 -14.32
N PRO A 74 -3.45 -13.76 -14.93
CA PRO A 74 -3.07 -14.37 -16.20
C PRO A 74 -2.96 -13.35 -17.35
N TYR A 75 -3.67 -12.23 -17.24
CA TYR A 75 -3.72 -11.18 -18.24
C TYR A 75 -2.54 -10.20 -18.16
N LEU A 76 -1.85 -10.11 -17.01
CA LEU A 76 -0.75 -9.14 -16.81
C LEU A 76 0.43 -9.36 -17.76
N GLY A 77 0.60 -10.59 -18.26
CA GLY A 77 1.65 -10.96 -19.18
C GLY A 77 3.06 -10.88 -18.57
N VAL A 78 4.05 -11.40 -19.29
CA VAL A 78 5.46 -11.41 -18.85
C VAL A 78 6.39 -10.78 -19.90
N GLY A 79 7.51 -10.22 -19.44
CA GLY A 79 8.51 -9.61 -20.31
C GLY A 79 7.95 -8.47 -21.16
N ARG A 80 8.06 -8.55 -22.50
CA ARG A 80 7.54 -7.54 -23.43
C ARG A 80 6.01 -7.43 -23.45
N LYS A 81 5.31 -8.43 -22.90
CA LYS A 81 3.85 -8.43 -22.73
C LYS A 81 3.42 -7.82 -21.39
N CYS A 82 4.35 -7.65 -20.43
CA CYS A 82 4.07 -7.00 -19.15
C CYS A 82 3.82 -5.50 -19.40
N ARG A 83 2.55 -5.10 -19.31
CA ARG A 83 2.13 -3.73 -19.57
C ARG A 83 1.87 -2.99 -18.27
N ARG A 84 2.45 -1.81 -18.17
CA ARG A 84 2.19 -0.84 -17.12
C ARG A 84 1.27 0.21 -17.71
N ASP A 85 -0.02 0.07 -17.42
CA ASP A 85 -1.09 0.82 -18.09
C ASP A 85 -1.77 1.83 -17.16
N VAL A 86 -1.48 1.80 -15.86
CA VAL A 86 -1.99 2.80 -14.91
C VAL A 86 -0.95 3.90 -14.78
N PRO A 87 -1.22 5.12 -15.27
CA PRO A 87 -0.29 6.23 -15.11
C PRO A 87 -0.19 6.58 -13.63
N LEU A 88 1.04 6.78 -13.14
CA LEU A 88 1.21 7.38 -11.83
C LEU A 88 0.80 8.85 -11.90
N PRO A 89 0.13 9.37 -10.87
CA PRO A 89 -0.02 10.81 -10.70
C PRO A 89 1.34 11.43 -10.38
N SER A 90 2.19 11.56 -11.40
CA SER A 90 3.47 12.26 -11.37
C SER A 90 3.38 13.44 -12.34
N GLU A 91 3.49 14.66 -11.82
CA GLU A 91 3.51 15.89 -12.62
C GLU A 91 4.93 16.21 -13.12
N ALA A 92 5.95 15.45 -12.69
CA ALA A 92 7.35 15.66 -13.03
C ALA A 92 7.77 14.89 -14.30
N GLY A 93 7.04 15.06 -15.41
CA GLY A 93 7.52 14.77 -16.78
C GLY A 93 7.95 13.33 -17.13
N THR A 94 7.99 12.39 -16.19
CA THR A 94 8.25 10.98 -16.44
C THR A 94 6.92 10.24 -16.51
N MET A 95 6.60 9.68 -17.70
CA MET A 95 5.49 8.75 -17.88
C MET A 95 5.80 7.42 -17.17
N GLU A 96 5.85 7.48 -15.85
CA GLU A 96 5.94 6.30 -15.01
C GLU A 96 4.54 5.73 -14.83
N SER A 97 4.38 4.47 -15.20
CA SER A 97 3.15 3.71 -15.08
C SER A 97 3.43 2.49 -14.22
N VAL A 98 2.38 1.94 -13.63
CA VAL A 98 2.44 0.69 -12.88
C VAL A 98 1.43 -0.31 -13.41
N ASN A 99 1.63 -1.56 -13.03
CA ASN A 99 0.69 -2.62 -13.28
C ASN A 99 -0.66 -2.32 -12.59
N VAL A 100 -1.76 -2.60 -13.29
CA VAL A 100 -3.13 -2.44 -12.79
C VAL A 100 -3.38 -3.25 -11.52
N MET A 101 -2.73 -4.41 -11.37
CA MET A 101 -2.82 -5.24 -10.17
C MET A 101 -2.16 -4.57 -8.96
N THR A 102 -0.99 -3.94 -9.15
CA THR A 102 -0.32 -3.18 -8.11
C THR A 102 -1.16 -1.98 -7.68
N ALA A 103 -1.72 -1.25 -8.65
CA ALA A 103 -2.61 -0.14 -8.38
C ALA A 103 -3.85 -0.58 -7.59
N LEU A 104 -4.47 -1.70 -7.99
CA LEU A 104 -5.61 -2.27 -7.28
C LEU A 104 -5.25 -2.64 -5.84
N LEU A 105 -4.17 -3.39 -5.63
CA LEU A 105 -3.75 -3.81 -4.29
C LEU A 105 -3.55 -2.62 -3.35
N VAL A 106 -2.85 -1.58 -3.81
CA VAL A 106 -2.64 -0.35 -3.04
C VAL A 106 -3.98 0.29 -2.65
N GLN A 107 -4.90 0.40 -3.61
CA GLN A 107 -6.23 0.97 -3.38
C GLN A 107 -7.09 0.10 -2.45
N LEU A 108 -7.03 -1.24 -2.54
CA LEU A 108 -7.77 -2.13 -1.65
C LEU A 108 -7.29 -1.98 -0.20
N VAL A 109 -5.97 -1.96 0.01
CA VAL A 109 -5.38 -1.81 1.35
C VAL A 109 -5.70 -0.44 1.94
N GLN A 110 -5.59 0.64 1.15
CA GLN A 110 -5.93 1.99 1.62
C GLN A 110 -7.43 2.17 1.84
N GLY A 111 -8.26 1.56 0.98
CA GLY A 111 -9.71 1.63 1.10
C GLY A 111 -10.21 1.00 2.40
N CYS A 112 -9.49 0.01 2.94
CA CYS A 112 -9.83 -0.59 4.24
C CYS A 112 -9.65 0.37 5.43
N ALA A 113 -8.94 1.49 5.26
CA ALA A 113 -8.73 2.46 6.32
C ALA A 113 -10.03 3.22 6.60
N ILE A 114 -10.73 2.78 7.64
CA ILE A 114 -11.94 3.42 8.15
C ILE A 114 -11.60 4.03 9.51
N MET A 115 -11.83 5.32 9.67
CA MET A 115 -11.65 5.98 10.96
C MET A 115 -12.68 5.45 11.96
N PRO A 116 -12.26 4.90 13.11
CA PRO A 116 -13.21 4.39 14.10
C PRO A 116 -13.99 5.54 14.73
N LEU A 117 -15.27 5.31 15.01
CA LEU A 117 -16.13 6.27 15.70
C LEU A 117 -15.91 6.29 17.21
N ASN A 118 -15.31 5.22 17.75
CA ASN A 118 -15.07 5.05 19.17
C ASN A 118 -13.59 5.25 19.47
N SER A 119 -13.28 6.00 20.53
CA SER A 119 -11.93 6.28 21.03
C SER A 119 -11.22 5.09 21.68
N SER A 120 -11.71 3.86 21.54
CA SER A 120 -11.03 2.73 22.17
C SER A 120 -9.74 2.39 21.41
N PRO A 121 -8.61 2.16 22.11
CA PRO A 121 -7.34 1.81 21.47
C PRO A 121 -7.47 0.51 20.66
N GLU A 122 -8.33 -0.41 21.09
CA GLU A 122 -8.66 -1.63 20.34
C GLU A 122 -9.36 -1.36 19.02
N ALA A 123 -10.26 -0.37 18.94
CA ALA A 123 -10.95 -0.02 17.70
C ALA A 123 -9.98 0.58 16.68
N ILE A 124 -9.05 1.44 17.12
CA ILE A 124 -8.00 2.02 16.28
C ILE A 124 -7.08 0.92 15.75
N ARG A 125 -6.60 0.03 16.63
CA ARG A 125 -5.79 -1.12 16.21
C ARG A 125 -6.54 -2.06 15.27
N SER A 126 -7.82 -2.33 15.53
CA SER A 126 -8.65 -3.19 14.68
C SER A 126 -8.84 -2.61 13.28
N ALA A 127 -9.06 -1.29 13.18
CA ALA A 127 -9.17 -0.60 11.89
C ALA A 127 -7.87 -0.71 11.07
N TYR A 128 -6.71 -0.50 11.70
CA TYR A 128 -5.42 -0.65 11.02
C TYR A 128 -5.09 -2.11 10.71
N ALA A 129 -5.46 -3.04 11.61
CA ALA A 129 -5.30 -4.47 11.41
C ALA A 129 -6.09 -4.97 10.20
N ALA A 130 -7.25 -4.40 9.87
CA ALA A 130 -7.99 -4.74 8.66
C ALA A 130 -7.20 -4.42 7.37
N CYS A 131 -6.46 -3.32 7.37
CA CYS A 131 -5.56 -2.94 6.27
C CYS A 131 -4.40 -3.93 6.15
N ILE A 132 -3.77 -4.27 7.28
CA ILE A 132 -2.67 -5.23 7.35
C ILE A 132 -3.12 -6.63 6.91
N SER A 133 -4.25 -7.10 7.43
CA SER A 133 -4.82 -8.41 7.08
C SER A 133 -5.05 -8.52 5.59
N THR A 134 -5.59 -7.48 4.94
CA THR A 134 -5.79 -7.49 3.49
C THR A 134 -4.48 -7.69 2.72
N ALA A 135 -3.38 -7.07 3.17
CA ALA A 135 -2.07 -7.25 2.56
C ALA A 135 -1.49 -8.65 2.85
N ASP A 136 -1.67 -9.18 4.06
CA ASP A 136 -1.25 -10.53 4.42
C ASP A 136 -2.02 -11.60 3.64
N ASP A 137 -3.34 -11.46 3.55
CA ASP A 137 -4.25 -12.33 2.80
C ASP A 137 -3.91 -12.37 1.31
N PHE A 138 -3.51 -11.22 0.76
CA PHE A 138 -3.02 -11.11 -0.60
C PHE A 138 -1.70 -11.88 -0.78
N TRP A 139 -0.70 -11.61 0.07
CA TRP A 139 0.61 -12.26 -0.05
C TRP A 139 0.55 -13.76 0.24
N ALA A 140 -0.25 -14.20 1.21
CA ALA A 140 -0.45 -15.61 1.51
C ALA A 140 -1.01 -16.37 0.30
N ARG A 141 -2.02 -15.80 -0.38
CA ARG A 141 -2.55 -16.35 -1.65
C ARG A 141 -1.45 -16.40 -2.72
N CYS A 142 -0.72 -15.31 -2.91
CA CYS A 142 0.40 -15.25 -3.85
C CYS A 142 1.46 -16.34 -3.58
N MET A 143 1.90 -16.50 -2.32
CA MET A 143 2.89 -17.50 -1.94
C MET A 143 2.37 -18.92 -2.14
N GLY A 144 1.10 -19.19 -1.81
CA GLY A 144 0.45 -20.48 -2.06
C GLY A 144 0.31 -20.83 -3.55
N CYS A 145 0.39 -19.84 -4.44
CA CYS A 145 0.34 -20.03 -5.88
C CYS A 145 1.70 -20.32 -6.53
N ILE A 146 2.80 -20.12 -5.80
CA ILE A 146 4.14 -20.43 -6.29
C ILE A 146 4.26 -21.95 -6.39
N GLY A 147 4.48 -22.46 -7.61
CA GLY A 147 4.50 -23.90 -7.90
C GLY A 147 3.13 -24.49 -8.29
N SER A 148 2.08 -23.67 -8.37
CA SER A 148 0.75 -24.08 -8.85
C SER A 148 0.23 -23.18 -9.98
N ALA A 149 1.11 -22.61 -10.80
CA ALA A 149 0.75 -21.60 -11.79
C ALA A 149 -0.26 -22.07 -12.86
N ARG A 150 -0.35 -23.39 -13.11
CA ARG A 150 -1.41 -23.96 -13.98
C ARG A 150 -2.82 -23.76 -13.41
N ALA A 151 -2.99 -23.77 -12.09
CA ALA A 151 -4.27 -23.45 -11.45
C ALA A 151 -4.68 -21.99 -11.70
N MET A 152 -3.68 -21.12 -11.88
CA MET A 152 -3.85 -19.71 -12.24
C MET A 152 -3.82 -19.45 -13.76
N ARG A 153 -4.05 -20.47 -14.59
CA ARG A 153 -4.10 -20.34 -16.07
C ARG A 153 -2.85 -19.70 -16.68
N MET A 154 -1.70 -19.81 -16.01
CA MET A 154 -0.42 -19.35 -16.51
C MET A 154 0.33 -20.49 -17.21
N GLU A 155 1.18 -20.13 -18.17
CA GLU A 155 1.93 -21.09 -18.98
C GLU A 155 3.01 -21.81 -18.16
N SER A 156 3.65 -21.11 -17.21
CA SER A 156 4.67 -21.67 -16.32
C SER A 156 4.71 -21.03 -14.93
N ASP A 157 5.29 -21.73 -13.95
CA ASP A 157 5.57 -21.18 -12.62
C ASP A 157 6.56 -20.01 -12.66
N ALA A 158 7.49 -20.05 -13.62
CA ALA A 158 8.41 -18.95 -13.88
C ALA A 158 7.67 -17.68 -14.30
N ASP A 159 6.60 -17.79 -15.08
CA ASP A 159 5.82 -16.63 -15.50
C ASP A 159 5.09 -15.98 -14.32
N PHE A 160 4.51 -16.80 -13.43
CA PHE A 160 3.87 -16.29 -12.20
C PHE A 160 4.87 -15.57 -11.31
N VAL A 161 6.06 -16.17 -11.12
CA VAL A 161 7.17 -15.54 -10.39
C VAL A 161 7.59 -14.22 -11.05
N CYS A 162 7.67 -14.15 -12.39
CA CYS A 162 7.99 -12.91 -13.09
C CYS A 162 6.94 -11.82 -12.84
N VAL A 163 5.65 -12.15 -12.84
CA VAL A 163 4.56 -11.21 -12.52
C VAL A 163 4.71 -10.69 -11.08
N MET A 164 4.90 -11.59 -10.13
CA MET A 164 5.13 -11.26 -8.70
C MET A 164 6.31 -10.31 -8.52
N VAL A 165 7.44 -10.63 -9.14
CA VAL A 165 8.64 -9.78 -9.13
C VAL A 165 8.36 -8.39 -9.74
N GLY A 166 7.59 -8.34 -10.82
CA GLY A 166 7.16 -7.09 -11.43
C GLY A 166 6.31 -6.24 -10.49
N MET A 167 5.39 -6.86 -9.76
CA MET A 167 4.58 -6.17 -8.74
C MET A 167 5.45 -5.62 -7.62
N VAL A 168 6.44 -6.37 -7.13
CA VAL A 168 7.39 -5.87 -6.11
C VAL A 168 8.18 -4.67 -6.64
N GLN A 169 8.63 -4.70 -7.90
CA GLN A 169 9.33 -3.57 -8.51
C GLN A 169 8.44 -2.32 -8.60
N ASP A 170 7.18 -2.49 -9.01
CA ASP A 170 6.23 -1.40 -9.07
C ASP A 170 5.93 -0.85 -7.66
N LEU A 171 5.78 -1.72 -6.64
CA LEU A 171 5.61 -1.31 -5.25
C LEU A 171 6.83 -0.53 -4.70
N LEU A 172 8.04 -0.97 -5.03
CA LEU A 172 9.27 -0.25 -4.64
C LEU A 172 9.32 1.14 -5.29
N GLN A 173 8.91 1.25 -6.55
CA GLN A 173 8.85 2.52 -7.28
C GLN A 173 7.87 3.51 -6.64
N ILE A 174 6.69 3.05 -6.21
CA ILE A 174 5.64 3.91 -5.64
C ILE A 174 5.67 4.01 -4.12
N SER A 175 6.60 3.32 -3.46
CA SER A 175 6.71 3.23 -1.99
C SER A 175 6.75 4.61 -1.31
N CYS A 176 7.35 5.60 -1.97
CA CYS A 176 7.52 6.96 -1.47
C CYS A 176 6.53 7.96 -2.08
N SER A 177 5.50 7.47 -2.81
CA SER A 177 4.47 8.32 -3.39
C SER A 177 3.49 8.79 -2.31
N LYS A 178 3.28 10.11 -2.23
CA LYS A 178 2.31 10.72 -1.32
C LYS A 178 0.89 10.20 -1.53
N TYR A 179 0.53 9.84 -2.76
CA TYR A 179 -0.81 9.35 -3.06
C TYR A 179 -0.98 7.89 -2.64
N TRP A 180 0.12 7.12 -2.57
CA TRP A 180 0.08 5.66 -2.42
C TRP A 180 0.85 5.18 -1.16
N PRO A 181 0.61 5.75 0.03
CA PRO A 181 1.35 5.45 1.26
C PRO A 181 1.24 4.01 1.77
N SER A 182 0.29 3.19 1.28
CA SER A 182 0.19 1.78 1.70
C SER A 182 1.24 0.89 1.05
N ALA A 183 1.91 1.34 -0.01
CA ALA A 183 2.89 0.54 -0.74
C ALA A 183 4.05 0.09 0.15
N SER A 184 4.52 0.95 1.06
CA SER A 184 5.57 0.57 2.03
C SER A 184 5.07 -0.51 3.00
N THR A 185 3.87 -0.35 3.55
CA THR A 185 3.25 -1.34 4.46
C THR A 185 3.08 -2.68 3.74
N ILE A 186 2.58 -2.69 2.50
CA ILE A 186 2.41 -3.90 1.69
C ILE A 186 3.76 -4.63 1.51
N LEU A 187 4.83 -3.91 1.22
CA LEU A 187 6.17 -4.50 1.08
C LEU A 187 6.71 -5.04 2.40
N ILE A 188 6.48 -4.37 3.52
CA ILE A 188 6.88 -4.86 4.85
C ILE A 188 6.12 -6.15 5.19
N ARG A 189 4.82 -6.20 4.88
CA ARG A 189 4.01 -7.43 5.03
C ARG A 189 4.52 -8.55 4.13
N LEU A 190 4.99 -8.25 2.92
CA LEU A 190 5.67 -9.24 2.08
C LEU A 190 6.92 -9.78 2.78
N VAL A 191 7.81 -8.91 3.28
CA VAL A 191 9.01 -9.32 4.01
C VAL A 191 8.69 -10.27 5.17
N THR A 192 7.63 -9.99 5.95
CA THR A 192 7.20 -10.89 7.02
C THR A 192 6.73 -12.26 6.49
N ASN A 193 6.01 -12.29 5.36
CA ASN A 193 5.57 -13.53 4.73
C ASN A 193 6.74 -14.32 4.11
N LEU A 194 7.76 -13.65 3.59
CA LEU A 194 8.97 -14.29 3.07
C LEU A 194 9.70 -15.06 4.18
N ASN A 195 9.66 -14.60 5.42
CA ASN A 195 10.27 -15.32 6.56
C ASN A 195 9.39 -16.44 7.16
N SER A 196 8.38 -16.91 6.44
CA SER A 196 7.47 -17.95 6.94
C SER A 196 7.79 -19.35 6.39
N CYS A 197 7.07 -20.37 6.87
CA CYS A 197 7.05 -21.72 6.30
C CYS A 197 6.58 -21.76 4.83
N MET A 198 5.87 -20.72 4.37
CA MET A 198 5.48 -20.57 2.98
C MET A 198 6.55 -19.85 2.14
N GLY A 199 7.63 -19.36 2.75
CA GLY A 199 8.70 -18.59 2.11
C GLY A 199 10.07 -19.23 2.24
N LEU A 200 11.01 -18.57 2.92
CA LEU A 200 12.40 -19.02 3.10
C LEU A 200 12.52 -20.36 3.82
N LEU A 201 11.55 -20.68 4.70
CA LEU A 201 11.49 -21.95 5.42
C LEU A 201 10.69 -23.02 4.64
N SER A 202 10.25 -22.72 3.42
CA SER A 202 9.50 -23.66 2.57
C SER A 202 10.36 -24.86 2.17
N PRO A 203 9.77 -26.07 2.08
CA PRO A 203 10.47 -27.24 1.54
C PRO A 203 10.79 -27.10 0.03
N ASP A 204 10.06 -26.26 -0.71
CA ASP A 204 10.27 -26.09 -2.15
C ASP A 204 11.47 -25.18 -2.47
N PRO A 205 12.51 -25.67 -3.17
CA PRO A 205 13.66 -24.86 -3.56
C PRO A 205 13.31 -23.68 -4.49
N VAL A 206 12.27 -23.79 -5.32
CA VAL A 206 11.82 -22.72 -6.22
C VAL A 206 11.27 -21.55 -5.40
N VAL A 207 10.44 -21.85 -4.39
CA VAL A 207 9.91 -20.86 -3.45
C VAL A 207 11.04 -20.17 -2.68
N ARG A 208 12.00 -20.95 -2.16
CA ARG A 208 13.16 -20.37 -1.44
C ARG A 208 14.00 -19.46 -2.34
N GLN A 209 14.27 -19.87 -3.58
CA GLN A 209 15.03 -19.05 -4.53
C GLN A 209 14.29 -17.73 -4.82
N PHE A 210 12.99 -17.80 -5.08
CA PHE A 210 12.16 -16.60 -5.26
C PHE A 210 12.25 -15.65 -4.06
N CYS A 211 12.15 -16.17 -2.83
CA CYS A 211 12.22 -15.36 -1.62
C CYS A 211 13.56 -14.65 -1.48
N VAL A 212 14.67 -15.33 -1.77
CA VAL A 212 16.02 -14.74 -1.76
C VAL A 212 16.13 -13.64 -2.80
N ASP A 213 15.63 -13.86 -4.03
CA ASP A 213 15.67 -12.86 -5.10
C ASP A 213 14.86 -11.60 -4.76
N VAL A 214 13.68 -11.78 -4.16
CA VAL A 214 12.82 -10.66 -3.73
C VAL A 214 13.45 -9.90 -2.57
N LEU A 215 13.94 -10.58 -1.53
CA LEU A 215 14.63 -9.94 -0.41
C LEU A 215 15.85 -9.15 -0.87
N GLY A 216 16.65 -9.71 -1.78
CA GLY A 216 17.80 -9.03 -2.37
C GLY A 216 17.40 -7.74 -3.10
N LYS A 217 16.29 -7.75 -3.84
CA LYS A 217 15.75 -6.55 -4.52
C LYS A 217 15.28 -5.49 -3.54
N ILE A 218 14.53 -5.88 -2.50
CA ILE A 218 14.04 -4.95 -1.47
C ILE A 218 15.24 -4.34 -0.74
N LEU A 219 16.17 -5.17 -0.26
CA LEU A 219 17.38 -4.69 0.44
C LEU A 219 18.21 -3.75 -0.43
N SER A 220 18.41 -4.07 -1.71
CA SER A 220 19.15 -3.21 -2.63
C SER A 220 18.48 -1.86 -2.82
N ALA A 221 17.14 -1.83 -2.95
CA ALA A 221 16.38 -0.58 -3.05
C ALA A 221 16.49 0.25 -1.77
N VAL A 222 16.30 -0.37 -0.59
CA VAL A 222 16.42 0.29 0.71
C VAL A 222 17.81 0.89 0.92
N HIS A 223 18.89 0.17 0.56
CA HIS A 223 20.26 0.69 0.65
C HIS A 223 20.49 1.86 -0.30
N LYS A 224 19.97 1.77 -1.53
CA LYS A 224 20.08 2.85 -2.51
C LYS A 224 19.36 4.11 -2.05
N ASP A 225 18.19 3.96 -1.45
CA ASP A 225 17.45 5.10 -0.90
C ASP A 225 18.12 5.67 0.35
N SER A 226 18.72 4.84 1.21
CA SER A 226 19.56 5.28 2.32
C SER A 226 20.70 6.19 1.86
N ALA A 227 21.45 5.77 0.83
CA ALA A 227 22.55 6.54 0.27
C ALA A 227 22.10 7.89 -0.33
N ARG A 228 20.91 7.91 -0.96
CA ARG A 228 20.30 9.14 -1.49
C ARG A 228 19.89 10.11 -0.39
N LEU A 229 19.31 9.58 0.69
CA LEU A 229 18.95 10.37 1.87
C LEU A 229 20.20 10.97 2.53
N ALA A 230 21.27 10.20 2.69
CA ALA A 230 22.54 10.69 3.24
C ALA A 230 23.15 11.84 2.41
N THR A 231 22.96 11.82 1.08
CA THR A 231 23.43 12.89 0.19
C THR A 231 22.56 14.15 0.27
N SER A 232 21.32 14.01 0.74
CA SER A 232 20.31 15.09 0.78
C SER A 232 20.03 15.58 2.20
N ALA A 233 20.89 15.24 3.16
CA ALA A 233 20.70 15.52 4.59
C ALA A 233 20.55 17.02 4.87
N ASP A 234 21.44 17.85 4.31
CA ASP A 234 21.39 19.32 4.49
C ASP A 234 20.04 19.91 4.05
N ARG A 235 19.51 19.43 2.91
CA ARG A 235 18.22 19.88 2.37
C ARG A 235 17.04 19.37 3.18
N LEU A 236 17.18 18.23 3.85
CA LEU A 236 16.17 17.69 4.77
C LEU A 236 16.11 18.53 6.05
N ASP A 237 17.25 18.92 6.60
CA ASP A 237 17.33 19.78 7.79
C ASP A 237 16.69 21.15 7.52
N ASP A 238 16.91 21.73 6.33
CA ASP A 238 16.25 22.96 5.88
C ASP A 238 14.72 22.80 5.87
N VAL A 239 14.20 21.74 5.24
CA VAL A 239 12.74 21.48 5.16
C VAL A 239 12.12 21.26 6.54
N VAL A 240 12.82 20.57 7.45
CA VAL A 240 12.35 20.33 8.82
C VAL A 240 12.29 21.63 9.62
N SER A 241 13.30 22.50 9.45
CA SER A 241 13.35 23.81 10.10
C SER A 241 12.20 24.74 9.64
N GLU A 242 11.77 24.64 8.38
CA GLU A 242 10.62 25.39 7.86
C GLU A 242 9.27 24.91 8.43
N VAL A 243 9.17 23.63 8.82
CA VAL A 243 7.94 23.06 9.41
C VAL A 243 7.86 23.29 10.92
N GLY A 244 8.97 23.60 11.59
CA GLY A 244 8.99 23.97 13.02
C GLY A 244 8.78 22.80 13.99
N ASN A 245 9.03 21.57 13.56
CA ASN A 245 8.91 20.35 14.37
C ASN A 245 10.29 19.72 14.64
N GLU A 246 10.50 19.20 15.86
CA GLU A 246 11.76 18.53 16.24
C GLU A 246 11.87 17.10 15.66
N ASN A 247 10.74 16.44 15.37
CA ASN A 247 10.70 15.10 14.79
C ASN A 247 10.38 15.14 13.30
N ILE A 248 11.38 14.80 12.48
CA ILE A 248 11.31 14.76 11.01
C ILE A 248 10.15 13.87 10.52
N SER A 249 9.89 12.75 11.19
CA SER A 249 8.86 11.79 10.78
C SER A 249 7.42 12.29 11.00
N GLU A 250 7.18 13.07 12.05
CA GLU A 250 5.87 13.65 12.37
C GLU A 250 5.61 14.89 11.49
N ALA A 251 6.61 15.76 11.37
CA ALA A 251 6.63 16.88 10.43
C ALA A 251 6.31 16.42 8.99
N ALA A 252 6.87 15.27 8.60
CA ALA A 252 6.68 14.67 7.29
C ALA A 252 5.23 14.31 6.99
N VAL A 253 4.57 13.63 7.92
CA VAL A 253 3.20 13.18 7.73
C VAL A 253 2.26 14.38 7.71
N GLU A 254 2.44 15.36 8.59
CA GLU A 254 1.62 16.57 8.62
C GLU A 254 1.70 17.33 7.28
N LEU A 255 2.91 17.47 6.74
CA LEU A 255 3.13 18.10 5.43
C LEU A 255 2.40 17.37 4.30
N VAL A 256 2.52 16.03 4.27
CA VAL A 256 1.90 15.20 3.24
C VAL A 256 0.38 15.27 3.33
N LEU A 257 -0.18 15.29 4.54
CA LEU A 257 -1.62 15.45 4.76
C LEU A 257 -2.13 16.79 4.21
N LYS A 258 -1.40 17.89 4.44
CA LYS A 258 -1.72 19.22 3.88
C LYS A 258 -1.69 19.22 2.35
N ILE A 259 -0.71 18.56 1.73
CA ILE A 259 -0.56 18.53 0.26
C ILE A 259 -1.60 17.62 -0.40
N LEU A 260 -1.95 16.50 0.22
CA LEU A 260 -2.99 15.61 -0.30
C LEU A 260 -4.38 16.26 -0.24
N GLN A 261 -4.56 17.25 0.61
CA GLN A 261 -5.83 17.95 0.74
C GLN A 261 -6.13 18.88 -0.45
N SER A 262 -5.12 19.55 -1.01
CA SER A 262 -5.30 20.41 -2.20
C SER A 262 -5.44 19.62 -3.50
N SER A 263 -5.38 18.29 -3.44
CA SER A 263 -5.45 17.42 -4.61
C SER A 263 -6.85 16.82 -4.79
N ASP A 264 -7.41 16.99 -5.99
CA ASP A 264 -8.66 16.36 -6.42
C ASP A 264 -8.50 14.87 -6.81
N ALA A 265 -7.36 14.25 -6.51
CA ALA A 265 -7.12 12.86 -6.87
C ALA A 265 -8.06 11.92 -6.09
N SER A 266 -8.72 10.99 -6.80
CA SER A 266 -9.63 9.99 -6.21
C SER A 266 -8.98 9.15 -5.09
N SER A 267 -7.65 8.96 -5.13
CA SER A 267 -6.89 8.25 -4.10
C SER A 267 -6.42 9.11 -2.93
N ALA A 268 -6.56 10.44 -2.99
CA ALA A 268 -6.04 11.33 -1.95
C ALA A 268 -6.82 11.18 -0.63
N ALA A 269 -8.15 10.97 -0.70
CA ALA A 269 -8.96 10.76 0.50
C ALA A 269 -8.58 9.47 1.25
N SER A 270 -8.48 8.34 0.54
CA SER A 270 -8.06 7.05 1.13
C SER A 270 -6.62 7.08 1.62
N ALA A 271 -5.72 7.77 0.90
CA ALA A 271 -4.33 7.97 1.34
C ALA A 271 -4.22 8.77 2.65
N ARG A 272 -5.01 9.85 2.80
CA ARG A 272 -5.07 10.64 4.05
C ARG A 272 -5.55 9.80 5.22
N LEU A 273 -6.67 9.10 5.05
CA LEU A 273 -7.21 8.22 6.09
C LEU A 273 -6.21 7.15 6.50
N PHE A 274 -5.54 6.52 5.54
CA PHE A 274 -4.52 5.51 5.81
C PHE A 274 -3.33 6.09 6.59
N LEU A 275 -2.83 7.28 6.21
CA LEU A 275 -1.71 7.93 6.91
C LEU A 275 -2.08 8.31 8.34
N CYS A 276 -3.26 8.93 8.55
CA CYS A 276 -3.74 9.27 9.88
C CYS A 276 -3.90 8.03 10.77
N LEU A 277 -4.52 6.97 10.23
CA LEU A 277 -4.72 5.73 10.98
C LEU A 277 -3.38 5.08 11.36
N ARG A 278 -2.40 5.12 10.45
CA ARG A 278 -1.06 4.60 10.72
C ARG A 278 -0.35 5.38 11.83
N THR A 279 -0.32 6.71 11.76
CA THR A 279 0.34 7.52 12.79
C THR A 279 -0.32 7.33 14.15
N LEU A 280 -1.66 7.26 14.20
CA LEU A 280 -2.39 6.94 15.42
C LEU A 280 -1.94 5.60 16.02
N CYS A 281 -1.80 4.55 15.22
CA CYS A 281 -1.32 3.26 15.70
C CYS A 281 0.13 3.29 16.17
N GLU A 282 1.01 4.03 15.49
CA GLU A 282 2.42 4.18 15.89
C GLU A 282 2.54 4.94 17.21
N ASP A 283 1.79 6.02 17.40
CA ASP A 283 1.82 6.83 18.63
C ASP A 283 1.20 6.11 19.83
N LEU A 284 0.10 5.38 19.61
CA LEU A 284 -0.45 4.48 20.62
C LEU A 284 0.56 3.41 21.05
N GLY A 285 1.33 2.85 20.11
CA GLY A 285 2.38 1.88 20.41
C GLY A 285 3.54 2.49 21.22
N LYS A 286 3.97 3.71 20.90
CA LYS A 286 5.00 4.44 21.67
C LYS A 286 4.50 4.76 23.08
N PHE A 287 3.25 5.20 23.22
CA PHE A 287 2.67 5.54 24.52
C PHE A 287 2.49 4.31 25.41
N GLU A 288 2.00 3.19 24.86
CA GLU A 288 1.89 1.92 25.58
C GLU A 288 3.27 1.37 26.03
N ALA A 289 4.32 1.56 25.22
CA ALA A 289 5.67 1.24 25.66
C ALA A 289 6.17 2.13 26.81
N SER A 290 5.58 3.32 26.99
CA SER A 290 6.00 4.32 27.97
C SER A 290 5.12 4.34 29.24
N SER A 291 3.86 3.91 29.15
CA SER A 291 2.87 3.96 30.22
C SER A 291 2.33 2.55 30.55
N GLN A 292 2.20 2.23 31.83
CA GLN A 292 1.65 0.96 32.30
C GLN A 292 0.14 1.04 32.66
N ASN A 293 -0.47 2.21 32.63
CA ASN A 293 -1.86 2.42 33.05
C ASN A 293 -2.83 2.36 31.86
N LEU A 294 -3.90 1.57 32.02
CA LEU A 294 -4.91 1.36 30.98
C LEU A 294 -5.85 2.56 30.79
N ASP A 295 -6.15 3.28 31.87
CA ASP A 295 -7.05 4.45 31.83
C ASP A 295 -6.37 5.63 31.12
N ASP A 296 -5.08 5.89 31.42
CA ASP A 296 -4.26 6.89 30.74
C ASP A 296 -4.14 6.60 29.23
N LEU A 297 -4.12 5.32 28.83
CA LEU A 297 -4.10 4.91 27.43
C LEU A 297 -5.43 5.22 26.72
N HIS A 298 -6.56 5.07 27.41
CA HIS A 298 -7.87 5.36 26.82
C HIS A 298 -8.08 6.87 26.62
N ASP A 299 -7.68 7.66 27.61
CA ASP A 299 -7.74 9.12 27.53
C ASP A 299 -6.83 9.64 26.41
N HIS A 300 -5.60 9.13 26.33
CA HIS A 300 -4.67 9.47 25.25
C HIS A 300 -5.18 9.04 23.87
N ALA A 301 -5.78 7.85 23.75
CA ALA A 301 -6.40 7.39 22.50
C ALA A 301 -7.54 8.31 22.05
N SER A 302 -8.33 8.83 23.00
CA SER A 302 -9.41 9.78 22.70
C SER A 302 -8.89 11.14 22.27
N GLU A 303 -7.84 11.65 22.91
CA GLU A 303 -7.18 12.90 22.52
C GLU A 303 -6.59 12.81 21.11
N LEU A 304 -5.87 11.71 20.82
CA LEU A 304 -5.28 11.47 19.50
C LEU A 304 -6.35 11.33 18.41
N LEU A 305 -7.44 10.61 18.69
CA LEU A 305 -8.54 10.45 17.74
C LEU A 305 -9.29 11.77 17.50
N ALA A 306 -9.48 12.59 18.55
CA ALA A 306 -10.02 13.93 18.41
C ALA A 306 -9.10 14.82 17.56
N ALA A 307 -7.80 14.84 17.85
CA ALA A 307 -6.81 15.59 17.08
C ALA A 307 -6.76 15.15 15.60
N ALA A 308 -6.87 13.85 15.33
CA ALA A 308 -6.89 13.34 13.96
C ALA A 308 -8.21 13.65 13.22
N ASN A 309 -9.35 13.61 13.91
CA ASN A 309 -10.62 14.05 13.35
C ASN A 309 -10.65 15.57 13.11
N ASP A 310 -10.06 16.35 14.01
CA ASP A 310 -9.87 17.78 13.85
C ASP A 310 -8.89 18.08 12.72
N THR A 311 -7.83 17.30 12.56
CA THR A 311 -6.94 17.35 11.39
C THR A 311 -7.77 17.12 10.13
N LEU A 312 -8.52 16.01 10.04
CA LEU A 312 -9.35 15.73 8.87
C LEU A 312 -10.44 16.80 8.59
N SER A 313 -10.95 17.47 9.63
CA SER A 313 -12.06 18.43 9.55
C SER A 313 -11.63 19.89 9.41
N SER A 314 -10.65 20.36 10.19
CA SER A 314 -10.13 21.74 10.20
C SER A 314 -9.38 22.07 8.93
N TYR A 315 -8.68 21.09 8.35
CA TYR A 315 -7.98 21.31 7.09
C TYR A 315 -8.96 21.57 5.94
N ALA A 316 -10.22 21.12 6.00
CA ALA A 316 -11.24 21.47 4.99
C ALA A 316 -11.52 22.98 4.83
N ALA A 317 -11.07 23.84 5.77
CA ALA A 317 -11.35 25.28 5.77
C ALA A 317 -10.20 26.19 5.32
N THR A 318 -8.95 25.69 5.19
CA THR A 318 -7.77 26.54 4.99
C THR A 318 -6.99 26.14 3.73
N SER A 319 -7.13 26.93 2.65
CA SER A 319 -6.20 26.90 1.52
C SER A 319 -4.86 27.50 1.97
N CYS A 320 -3.91 26.66 2.38
CA CYS A 320 -2.52 27.11 2.50
C CYS A 320 -1.86 27.12 1.12
N GLU A 321 -1.32 28.27 0.74
CA GLU A 321 -0.38 28.41 -0.37
C GLU A 321 0.89 27.60 -0.03
N ASN A 322 1.09 26.45 -0.69
CA ASN A 322 2.25 25.59 -0.47
C ASN A 322 3.50 26.20 -1.13
N THR A 323 4.50 26.57 -0.33
CA THR A 323 5.83 27.02 -0.78
C THR A 323 6.82 25.89 -1.03
N LEU A 324 6.50 24.65 -0.61
CA LEU A 324 7.41 23.50 -0.70
C LEU A 324 7.38 22.83 -2.08
N SER A 325 8.56 22.45 -2.58
CA SER A 325 8.67 21.78 -3.87
C SER A 325 8.24 20.30 -3.77
N GLN A 326 7.77 19.72 -4.87
CA GLN A 326 7.38 18.30 -4.93
C GLN A 326 8.53 17.33 -4.60
N GLU A 327 9.76 17.76 -4.87
CA GLU A 327 10.96 17.00 -4.53
C GLU A 327 11.11 16.89 -3.01
N ASP A 328 10.80 17.97 -2.28
CA ASP A 328 10.89 18.01 -0.82
C ASP A 328 9.87 17.06 -0.20
N VAL A 329 8.64 17.03 -0.71
CA VAL A 329 7.60 16.06 -0.28
C VAL A 329 8.03 14.62 -0.49
N THR A 330 8.68 14.34 -1.63
CA THR A 330 9.16 13.00 -1.95
C THR A 330 10.34 12.62 -1.07
N LEU A 331 11.23 13.56 -0.77
CA LEU A 331 12.36 13.37 0.13
C LEU A 331 11.87 13.07 1.56
N VAL A 332 10.88 13.83 2.01
CA VAL A 332 10.22 13.69 3.30
C VAL A 332 9.51 12.33 3.40
N MET A 333 8.73 11.93 2.39
CA MET A 333 8.12 10.60 2.33
C MET A 333 9.16 9.47 2.34
N LYS A 334 10.31 9.66 1.67
CA LYS A 334 11.40 8.69 1.70
C LYS A 334 11.95 8.50 3.11
N VAL A 335 12.06 9.54 3.92
CA VAL A 335 12.53 9.40 5.31
C VAL A 335 11.56 8.52 6.11
N THR A 336 10.26 8.83 6.06
CA THR A 336 9.24 8.06 6.78
C THR A 336 9.21 6.60 6.35
N VAL A 337 9.26 6.33 5.04
CA VAL A 337 9.27 4.97 4.48
C VAL A 337 10.57 4.25 4.81
N HIS A 338 11.71 4.92 4.71
CA HIS A 338 13.01 4.35 4.99
C HIS A 338 13.14 3.93 6.45
N GLN A 339 12.61 4.72 7.39
CA GLN A 339 12.57 4.37 8.81
C GLN A 339 11.84 3.04 9.06
N GLN A 340 10.75 2.78 8.33
CA GLN A 340 10.01 1.50 8.43
C GLN A 340 10.80 0.31 7.90
N PHE A 341 11.62 0.50 6.86
CA PHE A 341 12.46 -0.57 6.33
C PHE A 341 13.76 -0.76 7.14
N LEU A 342 14.29 0.29 7.76
CA LEU A 342 15.49 0.23 8.58
C LEU A 342 15.32 -0.67 9.81
N THR A 343 14.13 -0.72 10.40
CA THR A 343 13.85 -1.64 11.51
C THR A 343 13.86 -3.11 11.06
N ALA A 344 13.43 -3.39 9.82
CA ALA A 344 13.38 -4.74 9.25
C ALA A 344 14.72 -5.18 8.60
N ALA A 345 15.54 -4.24 8.12
CA ALA A 345 16.73 -4.55 7.32
C ALA A 345 17.79 -5.42 8.02
N PRO A 346 18.12 -5.21 9.31
CA PRO A 346 19.04 -6.10 10.02
C PRO A 346 18.55 -7.55 10.09
N ALA A 347 17.25 -7.75 10.34
CA ALA A 347 16.64 -9.07 10.37
C ALA A 347 16.70 -9.74 8.99
N MET A 348 16.35 -9.00 7.94
CA MET A 348 16.43 -9.48 6.55
C MET A 348 17.85 -9.93 6.17
N LEU A 349 18.87 -9.18 6.58
CA LEU A 349 20.28 -9.55 6.35
C LEU A 349 20.68 -10.78 7.14
N SER A 350 20.27 -10.91 8.41
CA SER A 350 20.52 -12.11 9.22
C SER A 350 19.97 -13.36 8.53
N TRP A 351 18.72 -13.32 8.05
CA TRP A 351 18.10 -14.46 7.38
C TRP A 351 18.86 -14.88 6.12
N LEU A 352 19.32 -13.92 5.32
CA LEU A 352 20.12 -14.23 4.13
C LEU A 352 21.49 -14.84 4.48
N LEU A 353 22.15 -14.34 5.52
CA LEU A 353 23.43 -14.88 5.98
C LEU A 353 23.28 -16.32 6.50
N GLU A 354 22.24 -16.58 7.29
CA GLU A 354 21.92 -17.92 7.79
C GLU A 354 21.70 -18.92 6.65
N ILE A 355 21.02 -18.49 5.57
CA ILE A 355 20.80 -19.34 4.39
C ILE A 355 22.12 -19.62 3.65
N ILE A 356 22.98 -18.62 3.51
CA ILE A 356 24.29 -18.79 2.87
C ILE A 356 25.15 -19.79 3.65
N ASP A 357 25.14 -19.71 4.98
CA ASP A 357 25.93 -20.61 5.82
C ASP A 357 25.32 -22.02 5.90
N SER A 358 23.99 -22.16 5.84
CA SER A 358 23.32 -23.47 5.77
C SER A 358 23.67 -24.30 4.53
N LYS A 359 24.07 -23.65 3.43
CA LYS A 359 24.49 -24.33 2.19
C LYS A 359 25.98 -24.73 2.18
N LYS A 360 26.77 -24.31 3.18
CA LYS A 360 28.18 -24.71 3.32
C LYS A 360 28.36 -26.00 4.13
N GLN A 361 27.33 -26.44 4.86
CA GLN A 361 27.25 -27.76 5.50
C GLN A 361 26.56 -28.74 4.56
#